data_AF-E0ACX6-F1
#
_entry.id   AF-E0ACX6-F1
#
_cell.length_a   1.000
_cell.length_b   1.000
_cell.length_c   1.000
_cell.angle_alpha   90.00
_cell.angle_beta   90.00
_cell.angle_gamma   90.00
#
_symmetry.space_group_name_H-M   'P 1'
#
loop_
_entity.id
_entity.type
_entity.pdbx_description
1 polymer ?
#
loop_
_entity_poly.entity_id
_entity_poly.type
_entity_poly.pdbx_seq_one_letter_code
_entity_poly.pdbx_strand_id
1 'polypeptide(L)'
;HMRANLMNELKKFDKQIAQGIYDADHKNPYYDTSTFLSHFYNPDRDNTYLPGFANAKITGAKYFNQSVTDYREGKFDTAFYKLGLAIHYYTDISQPMHANNFTAISYPPGYHCAYENYVDTIKHNYQATEDMVAKRFCSDDVKDWLYENAKRAKADYPKIVNAKTKKSYLVGNSEWKKDTVEPTGAR
;
A
#
# COMPACT_ATOMS: atom_id res chain seq x y z
N HIS A 1 -24.91 10.86 12.98
CA HIS A 1 -24.25 12.18 12.92
C HIS A 1 -22.72 12.13 12.81
N MET A 2 -21.96 11.39 13.65
CA MET A 2 -20.47 11.40 13.59
C MET A 2 -19.86 11.00 12.24
N ARG A 3 -20.40 9.97 11.56
CA ARG A 3 -19.90 9.54 10.22
C ARG A 3 -20.07 10.60 9.12
N ALA A 4 -21.15 11.37 9.16
CA ALA A 4 -21.40 12.43 8.18
C ALA A 4 -20.41 13.60 8.36
N ASN A 5 -19.98 13.86 9.60
CA ASN A 5 -19.01 14.92 9.88
C ASN A 5 -17.60 14.54 9.36
N LEU A 6 -17.16 13.31 9.63
CA LEU A 6 -15.86 12.82 9.15
C LEU A 6 -15.75 12.84 7.62
N MET A 7 -16.81 12.44 6.91
CA MET A 7 -16.79 12.45 5.45
C MET A 7 -16.67 13.87 4.87
N ASN A 8 -17.30 14.85 5.51
CA ASN A 8 -17.17 16.25 5.12
C ASN A 8 -15.75 16.78 5.39
N GLU A 9 -15.14 16.38 6.50
CA GLU A 9 -13.74 16.73 6.81
C GLU A 9 -12.76 16.10 5.81
N LEU A 10 -12.93 14.82 5.47
CA LEU A 10 -12.11 14.16 4.45
C LEU A 10 -12.20 14.87 3.08
N LYS A 11 -13.41 15.30 2.69
CA LYS A 11 -13.60 16.10 1.46
C LYS A 11 -12.98 17.48 1.54
N LYS A 12 -13.03 18.12 2.72
CA LYS A 12 -12.47 19.46 2.93
C LYS A 12 -10.94 19.47 2.82
N PHE A 13 -10.28 18.39 3.24
CA PHE A 13 -8.82 18.27 3.26
C PHE A 13 -8.29 17.27 2.22
N ASP A 14 -9.04 17.06 1.14
CA ASP A 14 -8.71 16.12 0.06
C ASP A 14 -7.33 16.38 -0.53
N LYS A 15 -6.97 17.65 -0.72
CA LYS A 15 -5.67 18.10 -1.25
C LYS A 15 -4.52 17.69 -0.33
N GLN A 16 -4.67 17.82 0.98
CA GLN A 16 -3.64 17.46 1.95
C GLN A 16 -3.45 15.95 1.97
N ILE A 17 -4.54 15.19 1.95
CA ILE A 17 -4.50 13.72 1.84
C ILE A 17 -3.79 13.30 0.55
N ALA A 18 -4.22 13.85 -0.59
CA ALA A 18 -3.63 13.54 -1.90
C ALA A 18 -2.14 13.90 -1.97
N GLN A 19 -1.75 15.04 -1.39
CA GLN A 19 -0.34 15.43 -1.32
C GLN A 19 0.47 14.47 -0.43
N GLY A 20 -0.09 14.03 0.70
CA GLY A 20 0.56 13.06 1.58
C GLY A 20 0.77 11.71 0.89
N ILE A 21 -0.22 11.24 0.14
CA ILE A 21 -0.12 10.03 -0.69
C ILE A 21 1.01 10.22 -1.73
N TYR A 22 0.97 11.31 -2.50
CA TYR A 22 1.96 11.57 -3.54
C TYR A 22 3.39 11.72 -2.99
N ASP A 23 3.58 12.51 -1.92
CA ASP A 23 4.91 12.82 -1.39
C ASP A 23 5.63 11.58 -0.84
N ALA A 24 4.89 10.52 -0.47
CA ALA A 24 5.47 9.28 0.01
C ALA A 24 6.51 8.70 -0.96
N ASP A 25 6.23 8.74 -2.28
CA ASP A 25 7.13 8.24 -3.32
C ASP A 25 8.05 9.30 -3.94
N HIS A 26 7.86 10.58 -3.62
CA HIS A 26 8.47 11.68 -4.38
C HIS A 26 9.35 12.61 -3.56
N LYS A 27 9.38 12.46 -2.23
CA LYS A 27 10.02 13.43 -1.34
C LYS A 27 10.74 12.76 -0.17
N ASN A 28 11.92 13.26 0.15
CA ASN A 28 12.62 12.87 1.37
C ASN A 28 11.90 13.42 2.62
N PRO A 29 11.84 12.66 3.73
CA PRO A 29 12.52 11.38 3.94
C PRO A 29 11.71 10.14 3.50
N TYR A 30 10.57 10.30 2.85
CA TYR A 30 9.56 9.25 2.69
C TYR A 30 9.99 8.15 1.72
N TYR A 31 10.59 8.51 0.58
CA TYR A 31 11.09 7.55 -0.41
C TYR A 31 12.53 7.04 -0.15
N ASP A 32 13.06 7.30 1.04
CA ASP A 32 14.38 6.82 1.50
C ASP A 32 15.53 7.10 0.52
N THR A 33 15.62 8.34 0.00
CA THR A 33 16.61 8.73 -1.03
C THR A 33 16.59 7.79 -2.25
N SER A 34 15.38 7.58 -2.79
CA SER A 34 15.10 6.71 -3.96
C SER A 34 15.34 5.21 -3.75
N THR A 35 15.48 4.76 -2.50
CA THR A 35 15.55 3.32 -2.18
C THR A 35 14.18 2.75 -1.84
N PHE A 36 13.23 3.57 -1.38
CA PHE A 36 11.89 3.12 -0.99
C PHE A 36 11.89 2.03 0.10
N LEU A 37 12.94 1.94 0.92
CA LEU A 37 13.08 0.91 1.97
C LEU A 37 11.85 0.84 2.89
N SER A 38 11.32 2.00 3.26
CA SER A 38 10.17 2.13 4.14
C SER A 38 8.84 1.75 3.49
N HIS A 39 8.81 1.46 2.17
CA HIS A 39 7.61 1.06 1.43
C HIS A 39 7.40 -0.46 1.40
N PHE A 40 8.39 -1.23 1.85
CA PHE A 40 8.33 -2.69 1.88
C PHE A 40 8.15 -3.21 3.29
N TYR A 41 7.47 -4.36 3.41
CA TYR A 41 7.31 -5.05 4.68
C TYR A 41 6.98 -6.52 4.48
N ASN A 42 7.86 -7.41 4.93
CA ASN A 42 7.63 -8.85 4.95
C ASN A 42 7.10 -9.28 6.34
N PRO A 43 5.84 -9.73 6.44
CA PRO A 43 5.21 -10.05 7.72
C PRO A 43 5.80 -11.29 8.42
N ASP A 44 6.46 -12.20 7.71
CA ASP A 44 7.04 -13.40 8.33
C ASP A 44 8.36 -13.10 9.05
N ARG A 45 9.09 -12.08 8.58
CA ARG A 45 10.44 -11.73 9.06
C ARG A 45 10.49 -10.39 9.78
N ASP A 46 9.36 -9.70 9.82
CA ASP A 46 9.19 -8.38 10.37
C ASP A 46 10.17 -7.31 9.84
N ASN A 47 10.49 -7.35 8.54
CA ASN A 47 11.55 -6.52 7.95
C ASN A 47 11.21 -5.94 6.57
N THR A 48 12.00 -4.97 6.12
CA THR A 48 12.09 -4.55 4.71
C THR A 48 13.15 -5.40 3.98
N TYR A 49 13.39 -5.14 2.71
CA TYR A 49 14.34 -5.89 1.88
C TYR A 49 15.81 -5.70 2.27
N LEU A 50 16.13 -4.66 3.06
CA LEU A 50 17.44 -4.43 3.68
C LEU A 50 17.32 -4.49 5.22
N PRO A 51 18.01 -5.43 5.90
CA PRO A 51 17.97 -5.54 7.36
C PRO A 51 18.44 -4.26 8.06
N GLY A 52 17.83 -3.94 9.21
CA GLY A 52 18.21 -2.80 10.06
C GLY A 52 17.54 -1.47 9.71
N PHE A 53 16.75 -1.40 8.64
CA PHE A 53 16.02 -0.20 8.23
C PHE A 53 14.53 -0.27 8.62
N ALA A 54 13.89 0.90 8.69
CA ALA A 54 12.46 1.00 8.91
C ALA A 54 11.68 0.37 7.75
N ASN A 55 10.53 -0.24 8.06
CA ASN A 55 9.65 -0.90 7.11
C ASN A 55 8.26 -0.22 7.10
N ALA A 56 7.41 -0.59 6.14
CA ALA A 56 6.10 0.04 5.97
C ALA A 56 5.19 -0.11 7.20
N LYS A 57 5.26 -1.24 7.93
CA LYS A 57 4.51 -1.41 9.20
C LYS A 57 4.85 -0.32 10.21
N ILE A 58 6.14 -0.08 10.45
CA ILE A 58 6.60 0.91 11.43
C ILE A 58 6.34 2.33 10.93
N THR A 59 6.63 2.60 9.65
CA THR A 59 6.52 3.94 9.06
C THR A 59 5.07 4.39 8.89
N GLY A 60 4.19 3.51 8.39
CA GLY A 60 2.75 3.79 8.29
C GLY A 60 2.11 4.02 9.67
N ALA A 61 2.44 3.18 10.66
CA ALA A 61 1.98 3.36 12.03
C ALA A 61 2.44 4.69 12.66
N LYS A 62 3.69 5.10 12.40
CA LYS A 62 4.23 6.40 12.83
C LYS A 62 3.38 7.54 12.28
N TYR A 63 3.12 7.59 10.98
CA TYR A 63 2.36 8.69 10.39
C TYR A 63 0.88 8.67 10.79
N PHE A 64 0.29 7.48 10.96
CA PHE A 64 -1.07 7.36 11.49
C PHE A 64 -1.16 7.98 12.90
N ASN A 65 -0.27 7.57 13.82
CA ASN A 65 -0.29 8.10 15.18
C ASN A 65 -0.04 9.61 15.23
N GLN A 66 0.88 10.12 14.40
CA GLN A 66 1.11 11.57 14.28
C GLN A 66 -0.12 12.30 13.69
N SER A 67 -0.84 11.69 12.74
CA SER A 67 -2.07 12.28 12.19
C SER A 67 -3.15 12.43 13.27
N VAL A 68 -3.29 11.43 14.14
CA VAL A 68 -4.25 11.45 15.26
C VAL A 68 -3.89 12.52 16.28
N THR A 69 -2.60 12.65 16.61
CA THR A 69 -2.12 13.70 17.52
C THR A 69 -2.40 15.10 16.95
N ASP A 70 -1.99 15.36 15.71
CA ASP A 70 -2.22 16.65 15.05
C ASP A 70 -3.71 16.99 14.97
N TYR A 71 -4.56 15.99 14.68
CA TYR A 71 -6.01 16.17 14.62
C TYR A 71 -6.59 16.60 15.97
N ARG A 72 -6.18 15.95 17.06
CA ARG A 72 -6.60 16.29 18.43
C ARG A 72 -6.15 17.69 18.86
N GLU A 73 -5.05 18.17 18.29
CA GLU A 73 -4.52 19.52 18.52
C GLU A 73 -5.12 20.57 17.58
N GLY A 74 -6.06 20.20 16.71
CA GLY A 74 -6.69 21.12 15.74
C GLY A 74 -5.81 21.50 14.55
N LYS A 75 -4.67 20.82 14.37
CA LYS A 75 -3.73 21.04 13.25
C LYS A 75 -4.18 20.23 12.02
N PHE A 76 -5.35 20.58 11.49
CA PHE A 76 -6.00 19.74 10.48
C PHE A 76 -5.19 19.55 9.20
N ASP A 77 -4.55 20.59 8.66
CA ASP A 77 -3.76 20.45 7.43
C ASP A 77 -2.65 19.40 7.56
N THR A 78 -1.92 19.43 8.67
CA THR A 78 -0.83 18.48 8.92
C THR A 78 -1.36 17.11 9.31
N ALA A 79 -2.49 17.05 10.03
CA ALA A 79 -3.18 15.80 10.35
C ALA A 79 -3.57 15.04 9.09
N PHE A 80 -4.26 15.69 8.16
CA PHE A 80 -4.74 15.07 6.93
C PHE A 80 -3.62 14.76 5.94
N TYR A 81 -2.55 15.56 5.90
CA TYR A 81 -1.34 15.22 5.15
C TYR A 81 -0.67 13.95 5.68
N LYS A 82 -0.49 13.84 7.02
CA LYS A 82 0.07 12.63 7.65
C LYS A 82 -0.84 11.42 7.52
N LEU A 83 -2.16 11.63 7.49
CA LEU A 83 -3.12 10.57 7.17
C LEU A 83 -2.89 10.06 5.73
N GLY A 84 -2.68 10.96 4.77
CA GLY A 84 -2.30 10.60 3.39
C GLY A 84 -1.05 9.73 3.33
N LEU A 85 0.01 10.13 4.05
CA LEU A 85 1.24 9.31 4.18
C LEU A 85 0.94 7.93 4.76
N ALA A 86 0.15 7.85 5.83
CA ALA A 86 -0.20 6.57 6.46
C ALA A 86 -1.02 5.66 5.52
N ILE A 87 -1.95 6.24 4.74
CA ILE A 87 -2.71 5.52 3.72
C ILE A 87 -1.79 4.93 2.67
N HIS A 88 -0.79 5.70 2.18
CA HIS A 88 0.18 5.22 1.20
C HIS A 88 0.90 3.95 1.67
N TYR A 89 1.52 3.99 2.84
CA TYR A 89 2.23 2.82 3.40
C TYR A 89 1.29 1.64 3.65
N TYR A 90 0.02 1.91 4.00
CA TYR A 90 -0.99 0.85 4.14
C TYR A 90 -1.34 0.21 2.79
N THR A 91 -1.45 1.00 1.72
CA THR A 91 -1.75 0.49 0.38
C THR A 91 -0.55 -0.20 -0.27
N ASP A 92 0.68 0.25 -0.03
CA ASP A 92 1.89 -0.43 -0.50
C ASP A 92 1.92 -1.87 -0.02
N ILE A 93 1.67 -2.12 1.27
CA ILE A 93 1.67 -3.48 1.81
C ILE A 93 0.40 -4.27 1.50
N SER A 94 -0.55 -3.69 0.76
CA SER A 94 -1.61 -4.46 0.09
C SER A 94 -1.15 -5.04 -1.26
N GLN A 95 -0.02 -4.55 -1.78
CA GLN A 95 0.63 -5.01 -3.01
C GLN A 95 1.52 -6.23 -2.69
N PRO A 96 1.30 -7.41 -3.31
CA PRO A 96 1.99 -8.64 -2.91
C PRO A 96 3.52 -8.65 -3.04
N MET A 97 4.09 -7.91 -4.00
CA MET A 97 5.54 -7.74 -4.16
C MET A 97 6.14 -6.91 -3.02
N HIS A 98 5.49 -5.83 -2.58
CA HIS A 98 5.89 -5.06 -1.39
C HIS A 98 5.86 -5.90 -0.12
N ALA A 99 4.83 -6.76 0.02
CA ALA A 99 4.68 -7.69 1.13
C ALA A 99 5.69 -8.86 1.11
N ASN A 100 6.45 -9.02 0.03
CA ASN A 100 7.45 -10.09 -0.15
C ASN A 100 8.86 -9.58 -0.40
N ASN A 101 9.12 -8.28 -0.24
CA ASN A 101 10.43 -7.68 -0.55
C ASN A 101 10.88 -7.92 -2.00
N PHE A 102 9.94 -8.07 -2.95
CA PHE A 102 10.24 -8.19 -4.38
C PHE A 102 10.27 -6.79 -5.00
N THR A 103 11.47 -6.27 -5.21
CA THR A 103 11.72 -4.90 -5.68
C THR A 103 11.80 -4.79 -7.20
N ALA A 104 11.91 -3.56 -7.72
CA ALA A 104 12.18 -3.29 -9.14
C ALA A 104 13.46 -3.95 -9.70
N ILE A 105 14.43 -4.26 -8.83
CA ILE A 105 15.69 -4.93 -9.21
C ILE A 105 15.64 -6.46 -8.98
N SER A 106 14.57 -6.97 -8.38
CA SER A 106 14.38 -8.41 -8.19
C SER A 106 14.17 -9.12 -9.53
N TYR A 107 14.63 -10.36 -9.67
CA TYR A 107 14.55 -11.06 -10.95
C TYR A 107 13.11 -11.51 -11.30
N PRO A 108 12.58 -11.16 -12.49
CA PRO A 108 13.22 -10.39 -13.56
C PRO A 108 13.17 -8.87 -13.35
N PRO A 109 14.29 -8.12 -13.55
CA PRO A 109 14.31 -6.68 -13.31
C PRO A 109 13.28 -5.90 -14.14
N GLY A 110 12.72 -4.85 -13.54
CA GLY A 110 11.67 -4.02 -14.13
C GLY A 110 10.26 -4.62 -14.05
N TYR A 111 10.11 -5.90 -13.70
CA TYR A 111 8.79 -6.55 -13.65
C TYR A 111 7.86 -5.91 -12.63
N HIS A 112 8.39 -5.50 -11.47
CA HIS A 112 7.64 -4.78 -10.45
C HIS A 112 7.00 -3.49 -11.01
N CYS A 113 7.81 -2.60 -11.59
CA CYS A 113 7.32 -1.35 -12.17
C CYS A 113 6.36 -1.60 -13.35
N ALA A 114 6.64 -2.59 -14.20
CA ALA A 114 5.77 -2.95 -15.31
C ALA A 114 4.40 -3.46 -14.83
N TYR A 115 4.37 -4.21 -13.73
CA TYR A 115 3.14 -4.67 -13.11
C TYR A 115 2.31 -3.51 -12.56
N GLU A 116 2.92 -2.58 -11.85
CA GLU A 116 2.21 -1.42 -11.28
C GLU A 116 1.65 -0.49 -12.37
N ASN A 117 2.45 -0.22 -13.41
CA ASN A 117 1.99 0.50 -14.60
C ASN A 117 0.81 -0.23 -15.30
N TYR A 118 0.79 -1.56 -15.29
CA TYR A 118 -0.33 -2.33 -15.82
C TYR A 118 -1.58 -2.20 -14.93
N VAL A 119 -1.44 -2.34 -13.61
CA VAL A 119 -2.55 -2.20 -12.65
C VAL A 119 -3.25 -0.84 -12.84
N ASP A 120 -2.49 0.22 -13.12
CA ASP A 120 -3.04 1.53 -13.41
C ASP A 120 -4.02 1.56 -14.58
N THR A 121 -3.86 0.66 -15.56
CA THR A 121 -4.74 0.54 -16.74
C THR A 121 -6.03 -0.21 -16.47
N ILE A 122 -6.08 -1.03 -15.41
CA ILE A 122 -7.22 -1.93 -15.12
C ILE A 122 -7.92 -1.63 -13.78
N LYS A 123 -7.35 -0.81 -12.89
CA LYS A 123 -7.88 -0.55 -11.54
C LYS A 123 -9.35 -0.11 -11.49
N HIS A 124 -9.85 0.54 -12.55
CA HIS A 124 -11.24 0.96 -12.66
C HIS A 124 -12.24 -0.21 -12.70
N ASN A 125 -11.79 -1.42 -13.09
CA ASN A 125 -12.63 -2.63 -13.12
C ASN A 125 -12.82 -3.28 -11.74
N TYR A 126 -12.11 -2.79 -10.70
CA TYR A 126 -12.08 -3.40 -9.36
C TYR A 126 -12.51 -2.40 -8.27
N GLN A 127 -13.33 -1.41 -8.63
CA GLN A 127 -13.88 -0.49 -7.64
C GLN A 127 -14.74 -1.24 -6.63
N ALA A 128 -14.54 -0.94 -5.34
CA ALA A 128 -15.37 -1.48 -4.29
C ALA A 128 -16.82 -1.01 -4.46
N THR A 129 -17.77 -1.93 -4.29
CA THR A 129 -19.21 -1.65 -4.34
C THR A 129 -19.77 -1.48 -2.92
N GLU A 130 -20.97 -0.91 -2.79
CA GLU A 130 -21.58 -0.64 -1.47
C GLU A 130 -21.84 -1.91 -0.64
N ASP A 131 -22.01 -3.05 -1.30
CA ASP A 131 -22.20 -4.37 -0.68
C ASP A 131 -20.90 -5.02 -0.20
N MET A 132 -19.72 -4.51 -0.62
CA MET A 132 -18.44 -4.98 -0.11
C MET A 132 -18.17 -4.44 1.29
N VAL A 133 -18.20 -5.33 2.28
CA VAL A 133 -17.93 -4.97 3.67
C VAL A 133 -16.44 -5.05 3.95
N ALA A 134 -15.82 -3.90 4.26
CA ALA A 134 -14.45 -3.88 4.76
C ALA A 134 -14.33 -4.71 6.04
N LYS A 135 -13.46 -5.73 6.02
CA LYS A 135 -13.16 -6.52 7.21
C LYS A 135 -12.54 -5.63 8.27
N ARG A 136 -13.20 -5.54 9.42
CA ARG A 136 -12.67 -4.79 10.56
C ARG A 136 -11.51 -5.55 11.18
N PHE A 137 -10.44 -4.85 11.52
CA PHE A 137 -9.40 -5.39 12.38
C PHE A 137 -9.86 -5.31 13.82
N CYS A 138 -9.69 -6.40 14.58
CA CYS A 138 -10.09 -6.49 15.98
C CYS A 138 -8.93 -6.08 16.92
N SER A 139 -8.22 -4.99 16.60
CA SER A 139 -7.13 -4.45 17.41
C SER A 139 -7.17 -2.92 17.38
N ASP A 140 -6.75 -2.29 18.47
CA ASP A 140 -6.54 -0.85 18.55
C ASP A 140 -5.10 -0.44 18.16
N ASP A 141 -4.17 -1.40 18.00
CA ASP A 141 -2.82 -1.12 17.50
C ASP A 141 -2.82 -1.12 15.97
N VAL A 142 -2.58 0.06 15.39
CA VAL A 142 -2.48 0.25 13.94
C VAL A 142 -1.42 -0.65 13.30
N LYS A 143 -0.35 -1.04 14.02
CA LYS A 143 0.65 -1.96 13.49
C LYS A 143 0.08 -3.35 13.19
N ASP A 144 -0.93 -3.78 13.95
CA ASP A 144 -1.62 -5.05 13.70
C ASP A 144 -2.43 -4.98 12.40
N TRP A 145 -3.01 -3.80 12.09
CA TRP A 145 -3.73 -3.59 10.84
C TRP A 145 -2.80 -3.69 9.65
N LEU A 146 -1.62 -3.07 9.73
CA LEU A 146 -0.58 -3.16 8.71
C LEU A 146 -0.05 -4.59 8.58
N TYR A 147 0.21 -5.27 9.69
CA TYR A 147 0.65 -6.67 9.70
C TYR A 147 -0.35 -7.60 9.00
N GLU A 148 -1.62 -7.53 9.40
CA GLU A 148 -2.67 -8.39 8.83
C GLU A 148 -2.93 -8.08 7.35
N ASN A 149 -2.82 -6.81 6.94
CA ASN A 149 -2.92 -6.43 5.54
C ASN A 149 -1.78 -7.04 4.71
N ALA A 150 -0.54 -6.88 5.18
CA ALA A 150 0.64 -7.44 4.53
C ALA A 150 0.61 -8.97 4.45
N LYS A 151 0.11 -9.64 5.49
CA LYS A 151 -0.04 -11.09 5.54
C LYS A 151 -0.99 -11.60 4.45
N ARG A 152 -2.10 -10.89 4.20
CA ARG A 152 -3.03 -11.22 3.12
C ARG A 152 -2.42 -11.00 1.75
N ALA A 153 -1.83 -9.82 1.53
CA ALA A 153 -1.14 -9.52 0.26
C ALA A 153 -0.04 -10.55 -0.03
N LYS A 154 0.73 -10.94 0.99
CA LYS A 154 1.76 -11.96 0.86
C LYS A 154 1.21 -13.30 0.39
N ALA A 155 0.06 -13.74 0.89
CA ALA A 155 -0.56 -15.00 0.47
C ALA A 155 -0.93 -15.01 -1.03
N ASP A 156 -1.18 -13.84 -1.62
CA ASP A 156 -1.51 -13.68 -3.04
C ASP A 156 -0.28 -13.57 -3.95
N TYR A 157 0.92 -13.43 -3.39
CA TYR A 157 2.16 -13.27 -4.18
C TYR A 157 2.39 -14.33 -5.25
N PRO A 158 2.17 -15.64 -5.02
CA PRO A 158 2.34 -16.67 -6.05
C PRO A 158 1.38 -16.51 -7.25
N LYS A 159 0.26 -15.80 -7.08
CA LYS A 159 -0.70 -15.54 -8.17
C LYS A 159 -0.11 -14.57 -9.21
N ILE A 160 0.68 -13.61 -8.73
CA ILE A 160 1.32 -12.56 -9.54
C ILE A 160 2.74 -12.97 -9.95
N VAL A 161 3.56 -13.41 -8.99
CA VAL A 161 4.98 -13.73 -9.21
C VAL A 161 5.21 -15.24 -9.13
N ASN A 162 5.30 -15.88 -10.29
CA ASN A 162 5.57 -17.31 -10.44
C ASN A 162 6.40 -17.60 -11.70
N ALA A 163 6.83 -18.85 -11.88
CA ALA A 163 7.66 -19.23 -13.04
C ALA A 163 7.01 -18.88 -14.40
N LYS A 164 5.68 -19.03 -14.52
CA LYS A 164 4.95 -18.72 -15.76
C LYS A 164 4.94 -17.21 -16.03
N THR A 165 4.59 -16.38 -15.04
CA THR A 165 4.54 -14.92 -15.24
C THR A 165 5.92 -14.31 -15.45
N LYS A 166 6.96 -14.81 -14.74
CA LYS A 166 8.36 -14.41 -14.97
C LYS A 166 8.81 -14.74 -16.40
N LYS A 167 8.56 -15.97 -16.88
CA LYS A 167 8.90 -16.38 -18.25
C LYS A 167 8.18 -15.52 -19.27
N SER A 168 6.87 -15.32 -19.09
CA SER A 168 6.03 -14.48 -19.96
C SER A 168 6.54 -13.06 -20.09
N TYR A 169 6.91 -12.42 -18.97
CA TYR A 169 7.48 -11.08 -18.95
C TYR A 169 8.80 -11.02 -19.74
N LEU A 170 9.69 -11.98 -19.53
CA LEU A 170 11.00 -12.04 -20.22
C LEU A 170 10.87 -12.23 -21.74
N VAL A 171 9.87 -12.97 -22.20
CA VAL A 171 9.64 -13.19 -23.65
C VAL A 171 8.72 -12.13 -24.28
N GLY A 172 8.27 -11.14 -23.50
CA GLY A 172 7.49 -10.00 -23.99
C GLY A 172 6.05 -10.31 -24.40
N ASN A 173 5.45 -11.40 -23.90
CA ASN A 173 4.03 -11.71 -24.18
C ASN A 173 3.10 -11.14 -23.08
N SER A 174 1.78 -11.25 -23.24
CA SER A 174 0.81 -10.65 -22.30
C SER A 174 0.43 -11.50 -21.09
N GLU A 175 0.89 -12.77 -21.00
CA GLU A 175 0.47 -13.69 -19.93
C GLU A 175 0.95 -13.32 -18.52
N TRP A 176 1.80 -12.30 -18.35
CA TRP A 176 2.21 -11.79 -17.05
C TRP A 176 1.19 -10.82 -16.44
N LYS A 177 0.22 -10.38 -17.24
CA LYS A 177 -0.86 -9.43 -16.89
C LYS A 177 -2.10 -10.11 -16.28
N LYS A 178 -1.90 -11.12 -15.43
CA LYS A 178 -2.94 -12.13 -15.06
C LYS A 178 -4.11 -11.69 -14.18
N ASP A 179 -4.24 -10.43 -13.82
CA ASP A 179 -5.38 -10.00 -12.99
C ASP A 179 -6.75 -10.09 -13.70
N THR A 180 -6.81 -10.59 -14.93
CA THR A 180 -8.04 -10.80 -15.75
C THR A 180 -9.03 -11.84 -15.20
N VAL A 181 -8.90 -12.31 -13.96
CA VAL A 181 -9.95 -13.12 -13.32
C VAL A 181 -10.90 -12.14 -12.63
N GLU A 182 -12.20 -12.23 -12.97
CA GLU A 182 -13.26 -11.39 -12.43
C GLU A 182 -13.12 -11.20 -10.90
N PRO A 183 -13.46 -10.01 -10.36
CA PRO A 183 -13.45 -9.78 -8.92
C PRO A 183 -14.39 -10.78 -8.25
N THR A 184 -13.86 -11.84 -7.63
CA THR A 184 -14.66 -12.91 -7.03
C THR A 184 -15.37 -12.49 -5.73
N GLY A 185 -15.52 -11.19 -5.44
CA GLY A 185 -16.25 -10.63 -4.30
C GLY A 185 -15.75 -11.07 -2.91
N ALA A 186 -14.78 -11.97 -2.82
CA ALA A 186 -14.27 -12.56 -1.60
C ALA A 186 -12.77 -12.24 -1.48
N ARG A 187 -12.46 -11.17 -0.76
CA ARG A 187 -11.14 -10.90 -0.18
C ARG A 187 -11.30 -10.64 1.32
#